data_AF-A0A950RJ24-F1
#
_entry.id   AF-A0A950RJ24-F1
#
_cell.length_a   1.000
_cell.length_b   1.000
_cell.length_c   1.000
_cell.angle_alpha   90.00
_cell.angle_beta   90.00
_cell.angle_gamma   90.00
#
_symmetry.space_group_name_H-M   'P 1'
#
loop_
_entity.id
_entity.type
_entity.pdbx_description
1 polymer ?
#
loop_
_entity_poly.entity_id
_entity_poly.type
_entity_poly.pdbx_seq_one_letter_code
_entity_poly.pdbx_strand_id
1 'polypeptide(L)' 'MQIDGVAYRTIWVDPDDGWSVQIIDQTRLPWSLDIARLTTVEQA' A
#
# COMPACT_ATOMS: atom_id res chain seq x y z
N MET A 1 9.23 -3.88 -3.06
CA MET A 1 9.68 -4.64 -1.88
C MET A 1 9.58 -6.12 -2.18
N GLN A 2 10.42 -6.97 -1.58
CA GLN A 2 10.24 -8.43 -1.66
C GLN A 2 9.48 -8.91 -0.42
N ILE A 3 8.36 -9.61 -0.62
CA ILE A 3 7.58 -10.27 0.43
C ILE A 3 7.51 -11.74 0.03
N ASP A 4 8.01 -12.64 0.88
CA ASP A 4 8.11 -14.08 0.60
C ASP A 4 8.75 -14.43 -0.76
N GLY A 5 9.80 -13.70 -1.14
CA GLY A 5 10.53 -13.88 -2.41
C GLY A 5 9.80 -13.34 -3.64
N VAL A 6 8.61 -12.76 -3.49
CA VAL A 6 7.85 -12.14 -4.57
C VAL A 6 8.07 -10.62 -4.55
N ALA A 7 8.35 -10.04 -5.72
CA ALA A 7 8.50 -8.60 -5.86
C ALA A 7 7.12 -7.91 -5.90
N TYR A 8 6.85 -7.06 -4.93
CA TYR A 8 5.66 -6.23 -4.84
C TYR A 8 5.96 -4.75 -5.11
N ARG A 9 5.04 -4.11 -5.85
CA ARG A 9 4.91 -2.66 -5.86
C ARG A 9 4.25 -2.23 -4.56
N THR A 10 4.92 -1.36 -3.79
CA THR A 10 4.46 -0.99 -2.44
C THR A 10 3.54 0.23 -2.42
N ILE A 11 3.49 1.00 -3.51
CA ILE A 11 2.72 2.25 -3.63
C ILE A 11 2.17 2.37 -5.06
N TRP A 12 0.86 2.65 -5.21
CA TRP A 12 0.21 2.89 -6.51
C TRP A 12 -1.01 3.82 -6.38
N VAL A 13 -1.49 4.34 -7.51
CA VAL A 13 -2.73 5.13 -7.57
C VAL A 13 -3.91 4.17 -7.68
N ASP A 14 -4.97 4.45 -6.93
CA ASP A 14 -6.22 3.70 -6.95
C ASP A 14 -6.88 3.84 -8.35
N PRO A 15 -7.09 2.73 -9.08
CA PRO A 15 -7.66 2.79 -10.42
C PRO A 15 -9.15 3.19 -10.43
N ASP A 16 -9.85 3.07 -9.30
CA ASP A 16 -11.30 3.35 -9.24
C ASP A 16 -11.59 4.86 -9.27
N ASP A 17 -10.72 5.67 -8.67
CA ASP A 17 -10.87 7.14 -8.65
C ASP A 17 -9.76 7.90 -9.38
N GLY A 18 -8.64 7.24 -9.70
CA GLY A 18 -7.53 7.82 -10.43
C GLY A 18 -6.70 8.85 -9.65
N TRP A 19 -6.90 8.97 -8.33
CA TRP A 19 -6.18 9.97 -7.52
C TRP A 19 -5.80 9.54 -6.10
N SER A 20 -6.58 8.65 -5.46
CA SER A 20 -6.19 8.12 -4.14
C SER A 20 -4.91 7.31 -4.26
N VAL A 21 -4.07 7.33 -3.22
CA VAL A 21 -2.85 6.52 -3.18
C VAL A 21 -3.09 5.30 -2.31
N GLN A 22 -2.77 4.11 -2.81
CA GLN A 22 -2.77 2.88 -2.03
C GLN A 22 -1.34 2.48 -1.68
N ILE A 23 -1.12 2.06 -0.44
CA ILE A 23 0.16 1.58 0.06
C ILE A 23 0.03 0.21 0.73
N ILE A 24 1.10 -0.59 0.70
CA ILE A 24 1.23 -1.73 1.60
C ILE A 24 1.58 -1.21 3.00
N ASP A 25 0.76 -1.53 4.00
CA ASP A 25 1.06 -1.22 5.40
C ASP A 25 2.13 -2.17 5.94
N GLN A 26 3.36 -1.68 5.93
CA GLN A 26 4.53 -2.45 6.36
C GLN A 26 4.59 -2.64 7.88
N THR A 27 3.78 -1.93 8.67
CA THR A 27 3.74 -2.09 10.14
C THR A 27 3.05 -3.38 10.57
N ARG A 28 2.28 -3.98 9.66
CA ARG A 28 1.49 -5.20 9.87
C ARG A 28 2.22 -6.47 9.41
N LEU A 29 3.27 -6.29 8.61
CA LEU A 29 4.14 -7.39 8.19
C LEU A 29 4.94 -7.95 9.38
N PRO A 30 5.23 -9.27 9.40
CA PRO A 30 4.86 -10.28 8.40
C PRO A 30 3.49 -10.94 8.66
N TRP A 31 2.72 -10.47 9.64
CA TRP A 31 1.51 -11.15 10.09
C TRP A 31 0.31 -10.93 9.17
N SER A 32 0.21 -9.74 8.56
CA SER A 32 -0.80 -9.46 7.54
C SER A 32 -0.28 -8.54 6.44
N LEU A 33 -0.80 -8.75 5.23
CA LEU A 33 -0.57 -7.89 4.07
C LEU A 33 -1.78 -6.98 3.89
N ASP A 34 -1.75 -5.83 4.59
CA ASP A 34 -2.84 -4.86 4.58
C ASP A 34 -2.55 -3.76 3.54
N ILE A 35 -3.59 -3.28 2.85
CA ILE A 35 -3.51 -2.17 1.89
C ILE A 35 -4.23 -0.97 2.49
N ALA A 36 -3.50 0.12 2.75
CA ALA A 36 -4.06 1.37 3.23
C ALA A 36 -4.33 2.32 2.06
N ARG A 37 -5.50 2.98 2.08
CA ARG A 37 -5.87 4.02 1.11
C ARG A 37 -5.68 5.40 1.74
N LEU A 38 -4.89 6.23 1.07
CA LEU A 38 -4.54 7.58 1.45
C LEU A 38 -5.23 8.57 0.50
N THR A 39 -5.95 9.50 1.08
CA THR A 39 -6.73 10.56 0.42
C THR A 39 -6.28 11.96 0.83
N THR A 40 -5.53 12.09 1.92
CA THR A 40 -4.89 13.33 2.35
C THR A 40 -3.45 13.08 2.79
N VAL A 41 -2.66 14.14 2.90
CA VAL A 41 -1.23 14.05 3.26
C VAL A 41 -1.06 13.61 4.72
N GLU A 42 -1.99 13.99 5.59
CA GLU A 42 -1.96 13.67 7.03
C GLU A 42 -2.13 12.17 7.33
N GLN A 43 -2.55 11.38 6.34
CA GLN A 43 -2.72 9.93 6.47
C GLN A 43 -1.44 9.14 6.18
N ALA A 44 -0.42 9.77 5.58
CA ALA A 44 0.86 9.16 5.24
C ALA A 44 1.84 9.16 6.44
#